data_AF-A0A519MGX6-F1
#
_entry.id   AF-A0A519MGX6-F1
#
_cell.length_a   1.000
_cell.length_b   1.000
_cell.length_c   1.000
_cell.angle_alpha   90.00
_cell.angle_beta   90.00
_cell.angle_gamma   90.00
#
_symmetry.space_group_name_H-M   'P 1'
#
loop_
_entity.id
_entity.type
_entity.pdbx_description
1 polymer ?
#
loop_
_entity_poly.entity_id
_entity_poly.type
_entity_poly.pdbx_seq_one_letter_code
_entity_poly.pdbx_strand_id
1 'polypeptide(L)'
;MTTPTTDALFDTPQCLNCNALLTGPYCAQCGQKKAGRMGAVTVRKEAWARFRWFEWEVIRHALRVLPQPGTLAREYVLGQRKDHPHPFIALQMANQLPLVLAHSPALLKWHKQWSPWYMTALQALAFMLALRQFYLLDVRRDAVRLLLAGALFAVLKWQATALYARGVVEVVLWQMGL
;
A
#
# COMPACT_ATOMS: atom_id res chain seq x y z
N MET A 1 -9.44 -36.58 -14.37
CA MET A 1 -8.38 -37.21 -13.56
C MET A 1 -7.91 -36.18 -12.55
N THR A 2 -8.47 -36.20 -11.35
CA THR A 2 -8.17 -35.26 -10.25
C THR A 2 -7.05 -35.86 -9.39
N THR A 3 -5.86 -35.28 -9.47
CA THR A 3 -4.72 -35.65 -8.63
C THR A 3 -5.07 -35.39 -7.16
N PRO A 4 -4.87 -36.34 -6.23
CA PRO A 4 -5.03 -36.06 -4.82
C PRO A 4 -3.94 -35.06 -4.40
N THR A 5 -4.33 -33.83 -4.04
CA THR A 5 -3.43 -32.82 -3.47
C THR A 5 -3.05 -33.27 -2.06
N THR A 6 -2.08 -34.18 -1.99
CA THR A 6 -1.68 -34.89 -0.78
C THR A 6 -0.90 -33.99 0.18
N ASP A 7 -1.13 -34.22 1.47
CA ASP A 7 -0.54 -33.55 2.63
C ASP A 7 1.00 -33.38 2.64
N ALA A 8 1.71 -34.05 1.72
CA ALA A 8 3.15 -33.96 1.50
C ALA A 8 3.68 -32.52 1.30
N LEU A 9 2.85 -31.60 0.80
CA LEU A 9 3.26 -30.20 0.60
C LEU A 9 3.50 -29.44 1.92
N PHE A 10 2.87 -29.86 3.02
CA PHE A 10 3.00 -29.23 4.34
C PHE A 10 4.12 -29.86 5.18
N ASP A 11 4.44 -31.13 4.92
CA ASP A 11 5.44 -31.90 5.67
C ASP A 11 6.82 -31.93 4.99
N THR A 12 6.98 -31.27 3.84
CA THR A 12 8.27 -31.21 3.16
C THR A 12 9.34 -30.47 3.99
N PRO A 13 10.56 -31.03 4.11
CA PRO A 13 11.70 -30.33 4.71
C PRO A 13 12.33 -29.30 3.76
N GLN A 14 11.84 -29.18 2.51
CA GLN A 14 12.40 -28.31 1.49
C GLN A 14 11.50 -27.09 1.24
N CYS A 15 12.14 -25.96 0.95
CA CYS A 15 11.47 -24.73 0.59
C CYS A 15 10.82 -24.86 -0.81
N LEU A 16 9.52 -24.55 -0.95
CA LEU A 16 8.82 -24.70 -2.23
C LEU A 16 9.27 -23.70 -3.30
N ASN A 17 9.94 -22.61 -2.92
CA ASN A 17 10.37 -21.55 -3.82
C ASN A 17 11.82 -21.75 -4.32
N CYS A 18 12.71 -22.29 -3.48
CA CYS A 18 14.15 -22.39 -3.81
C CYS A 18 14.78 -23.75 -3.47
N ASN A 19 13.99 -24.72 -3.01
CA ASN A 19 14.39 -26.08 -2.61
C ASN A 19 15.44 -26.17 -1.50
N ALA A 20 15.79 -25.05 -0.86
CA ALA A 20 16.66 -25.03 0.32
C ALA A 20 16.06 -25.79 1.50
N LEU A 21 16.91 -26.41 2.33
CA LEU A 21 16.48 -27.10 3.55
C LEU A 21 15.89 -26.10 4.56
N LEU A 22 14.69 -26.35 5.05
CA LEU A 22 13.99 -25.52 6.03
C LEU A 22 14.41 -25.92 7.45
N THR A 23 15.21 -25.09 8.09
CA THR A 23 15.66 -25.27 9.48
C THR A 23 14.79 -24.53 10.51
N GLY A 24 13.78 -23.78 10.05
CA GLY A 24 12.89 -22.98 10.89
C GLY A 24 11.56 -22.66 10.20
N PRO A 25 10.73 -21.78 10.80
CA PRO A 25 9.42 -21.41 10.25
C PRO A 25 9.49 -20.62 8.94
N TYR A 26 10.68 -20.14 8.56
CA TYR A 26 10.97 -19.45 7.31
C TYR A 26 12.26 -20.00 6.69
N CYS A 27 12.35 -19.94 5.36
CA CYS A 27 13.56 -20.28 4.62
C CYS A 27 14.63 -19.19 4.80
N ALA A 28 15.81 -19.56 5.28
CA ALA A 28 16.94 -18.64 5.43
C ALA A 28 17.48 -18.11 4.09
N GLN A 29 17.21 -18.80 2.97
CA GLN A 29 17.79 -18.49 1.66
C GLN A 29 16.90 -17.59 0.79
N CYS A 30 15.57 -17.75 0.84
CA CYS A 30 14.64 -16.94 0.04
C CYS A 30 13.51 -16.27 0.86
N GLY A 31 13.43 -16.54 2.16
CA GLY A 31 12.44 -15.93 3.05
C GLY A 31 11.02 -16.51 2.96
N GLN A 32 10.79 -17.58 2.20
CA GLN A 32 9.47 -18.23 2.15
C GLN A 32 9.07 -18.78 3.54
N LYS A 33 7.86 -18.48 4.00
CA LYS A 33 7.26 -19.09 5.19
C LYS A 33 6.91 -20.55 4.92
N LYS A 34 7.27 -21.45 5.85
CA LYS A 34 6.86 -22.86 5.76
C LYS A 34 5.33 -22.94 5.71
N ALA A 35 4.81 -23.67 4.73
CA ALA A 35 3.37 -23.86 4.59
C ALA A 35 2.85 -24.60 5.84
N GLY A 36 2.01 -23.93 6.63
CA GLY A 36 1.26 -24.53 7.72
C GLY A 36 -0.21 -24.67 7.34
N ARG A 37 -0.92 -25.64 7.92
CA ARG A 37 -2.36 -25.78 7.69
C ARG A 37 -3.08 -24.53 8.21
N MET A 38 -3.74 -23.80 7.32
CA MET A 38 -4.64 -22.70 7.69
C MET A 38 -5.94 -23.30 8.23
N GLY A 39 -6.04 -23.42 9.55
CA GLY A 39 -7.30 -23.80 10.22
C GLY A 39 -8.26 -22.63 10.34
N ALA A 40 -9.57 -22.90 10.40
CA ALA A 40 -10.61 -21.89 10.59
C ALA A 40 -10.41 -21.02 11.85
N VAL A 41 -9.75 -21.56 12.89
CA VAL A 41 -9.38 -20.83 14.11
C VAL A 41 -8.25 -19.83 13.85
N THR A 42 -7.28 -20.18 12.99
CA THR A 42 -6.18 -19.28 12.57
C THR A 42 -6.72 -18.16 11.70
N VAL A 43 -7.58 -18.49 10.73
CA VAL A 43 -8.25 -17.50 9.87
C VAL A 43 -9.11 -16.55 10.70
N ARG A 44 -9.89 -17.07 11.67
CA ARG A 44 -10.71 -16.24 12.56
C ARG A 44 -9.87 -15.35 13.48
N LYS A 45 -8.77 -15.87 14.04
CA LYS A 45 -7.86 -15.05 14.86
C LYS A 45 -7.15 -13.99 14.04
N GLU A 46 -6.67 -14.30 12.84
CA GLU A 46 -6.02 -13.32 11.95
C GLU A 46 -7.02 -12.29 11.43
N ALA A 47 -8.25 -12.69 11.08
CA ALA A 47 -9.30 -11.77 10.68
C ALA A 47 -9.75 -10.86 11.83
N TRP A 48 -9.93 -11.40 13.04
CA TRP A 48 -10.29 -10.62 14.23
C TRP A 48 -9.16 -9.70 14.70
N ALA A 49 -7.90 -10.15 14.59
CA ALA A 49 -6.73 -9.33 14.83
C ALA A 49 -6.65 -8.16 13.83
N ARG A 50 -6.90 -8.41 12.54
CA ARG A 50 -6.91 -7.36 11.50
C ARG A 50 -8.05 -6.37 11.67
N PHE A 51 -9.24 -6.81 12.08
CA PHE A 51 -10.39 -5.94 12.30
C PHE A 51 -10.20 -5.02 13.51
N ARG A 52 -9.74 -5.55 14.65
CA ARG A 52 -9.59 -4.78 15.89
C ARG A 52 -8.36 -3.84 15.91
N TRP A 53 -7.41 -4.05 15.00
CA TRP A 53 -6.20 -3.23 14.85
C TRP A 53 -6.34 -2.09 13.81
N PHE A 54 -7.47 -2.06 13.09
CA PHE A 54 -7.71 -1.17 11.95
C PHE A 54 -7.76 0.33 12.32
N GLU A 55 -8.01 0.70 13.58
CA GLU A 55 -8.20 2.13 13.94
C GLU A 55 -7.00 2.78 14.65
N TRP A 56 -6.33 2.10 15.58
CA TRP A 56 -5.33 2.76 16.45
C TRP A 56 -3.90 2.68 15.91
N GLU A 57 -3.51 1.56 15.29
CA GLU A 57 -2.18 1.40 14.69
C GLU A 57 -2.08 2.07 13.32
N VAL A 58 -3.19 2.26 12.58
CA VAL A 58 -3.18 3.09 11.37
C VAL A 58 -2.85 4.54 11.71
N ILE A 59 -3.41 5.10 12.79
CA ILE A 59 -3.13 6.46 13.24
C ILE A 59 -1.70 6.55 13.79
N ARG A 60 -1.28 5.62 14.66
CA ARG A 60 0.07 5.59 15.24
C ARG A 60 1.16 5.34 14.19
N HIS A 61 0.92 4.45 13.22
CA HIS A 61 1.84 4.21 12.11
C HIS A 61 1.78 5.32 11.08
N ALA A 62 0.63 5.93 10.77
CA ALA A 62 0.61 7.13 9.92
C ALA A 62 1.52 8.22 10.52
N LEU A 63 1.43 8.47 11.83
CA LEU A 63 2.28 9.42 12.54
C LEU A 63 3.76 9.00 12.61
N ARG A 64 4.09 7.70 12.54
CA ARG A 64 5.47 7.17 12.57
C ARG A 64 6.09 6.96 11.18
N VAL A 65 5.27 6.74 10.16
CA VAL A 65 5.62 6.65 8.74
C VAL A 65 5.88 8.04 8.17
N LEU A 66 5.15 9.06 8.62
CA LEU A 66 5.34 10.45 8.20
C LEU A 66 6.79 10.97 8.30
N PRO A 67 7.56 10.67 9.37
CA PRO A 67 8.95 11.09 9.46
C PRO A 67 9.95 10.15 8.76
N GLN A 68 9.61 8.90 8.41
CA GLN A 68 10.59 7.90 7.97
C GLN A 68 10.09 6.83 6.95
N PRO A 69 9.48 7.19 5.79
CA PRO A 69 9.09 6.23 4.76
C PRO A 69 10.23 5.31 4.23
N GLY A 70 11.48 5.78 4.17
CA GLY A 70 12.60 5.02 3.60
C GLY A 70 13.09 3.84 4.45
N THR A 71 13.02 3.98 5.78
CA THR A 71 13.44 2.94 6.72
C THR A 71 12.52 1.72 6.67
N LEU A 72 11.23 1.93 6.37
CA LEU A 72 10.24 0.85 6.23
C LEU A 72 10.51 -0.04 5.02
N ALA A 73 10.90 0.56 3.88
CA ALA A 73 11.31 -0.22 2.71
C ALA A 73 12.57 -1.06 3.00
N ARG A 74 13.52 -0.50 3.76
CA ARG A 74 14.73 -1.20 4.20
C ARG A 74 14.44 -2.31 5.21
N GLU A 75 13.57 -2.07 6.18
CA GLU A 75 13.08 -3.08 7.15
C GLU A 75 12.29 -4.20 6.47
N TYR A 76 11.55 -3.89 5.40
CA TYR A 76 10.86 -4.88 4.57
C TYR A 76 11.85 -5.81 3.85
N VAL A 77 12.92 -5.27 3.26
CA VAL A 77 14.03 -6.05 2.65
C VAL A 77 14.79 -6.86 3.71
N LEU A 78 14.95 -6.32 4.93
CA LEU A 78 15.61 -6.97 6.06
C LEU A 78 14.71 -7.96 6.84
N GLY A 79 13.50 -8.27 6.34
CA GLY A 79 12.67 -9.36 6.86
C GLY A 79 11.71 -9.00 8.00
N GLN A 80 11.57 -7.73 8.38
CA GLN A 80 10.59 -7.28 9.39
C GLN A 80 9.24 -6.96 8.76
N ARG A 81 8.51 -7.99 8.31
CA ARG A 81 7.18 -7.83 7.69
C ARG A 81 6.09 -7.61 8.75
N LYS A 82 6.00 -6.41 9.30
CA LYS A 82 4.74 -5.92 9.88
C LYS A 82 3.84 -5.43 8.74
N ASP A 83 2.54 -5.73 8.85
CA ASP A 83 1.49 -5.26 7.94
C ASP A 83 1.42 -3.72 8.04
N HIS A 84 2.23 -3.00 7.26
CA HIS A 84 2.28 -1.54 7.26
C HIS A 84 1.22 -1.01 6.29
N PRO A 85 0.16 -0.35 6.77
CA PRO A 85 -0.81 0.28 5.89
C PRO A 85 -0.14 1.37 5.06
N HIS A 86 -0.42 1.38 3.76
CA HIS A 86 0.19 2.32 2.82
C HIS A 86 -0.15 3.76 3.21
N PRO A 87 0.83 4.67 3.39
CA PRO A 87 0.58 6.04 3.90
C PRO A 87 -0.42 6.85 3.05
N PHE A 88 -0.44 6.63 1.73
CA PHE A 88 -1.43 7.22 0.83
C PHE A 88 -2.87 6.84 1.14
N ILE A 89 -3.14 5.62 1.63
CA ILE A 89 -4.50 5.18 1.98
C ILE A 89 -4.97 5.93 3.22
N ALA A 90 -4.13 6.03 4.25
CA ALA A 90 -4.44 6.79 5.46
C ALA A 90 -4.72 8.27 5.15
N LEU A 91 -3.89 8.89 4.30
CA LEU A 91 -4.12 10.27 3.86
C LEU A 91 -5.45 10.41 3.11
N GLN A 92 -5.79 9.42 2.28
CA GLN A 92 -7.02 9.44 1.52
C GLN A 92 -8.26 9.27 2.41
N MET A 93 -8.19 8.43 3.45
CA MET A 93 -9.24 8.28 4.46
C MET A 93 -9.43 9.57 5.26
N ALA A 94 -8.33 10.17 5.75
CA ALA A 94 -8.37 11.45 6.47
C ALA A 94 -9.03 12.57 5.64
N ASN A 95 -8.74 12.60 4.33
CA ASN A 95 -9.35 13.55 3.41
C ASN A 95 -10.88 13.41 3.26
N GLN A 96 -11.47 12.23 3.54
CA GLN A 96 -12.92 12.02 3.43
C GLN A 96 -13.67 12.37 4.72
N LEU A 97 -13.00 12.49 5.87
CA LEU A 97 -13.64 12.79 7.16
C LEU A 97 -14.55 14.03 7.13
N PRO A 98 -14.14 15.19 6.54
CA PRO A 98 -14.99 16.38 6.54
C PRO A 98 -16.35 16.15 5.87
N LEU A 99 -16.41 15.33 4.82
CA LEU A 99 -17.66 15.02 4.11
C LEU A 99 -18.58 14.10 4.91
N VAL A 100 -18.01 13.22 5.74
CA VAL A 100 -18.76 12.33 6.63
C VAL A 100 -19.31 13.09 7.83
N LEU A 101 -18.53 14.04 8.35
CA LEU A 101 -18.90 14.83 9.54
C LEU A 101 -19.86 15.98 9.21
N ALA A 102 -19.83 16.51 7.99
CA ALA A 102 -20.66 17.63 7.58
C ALA A 102 -21.27 17.41 6.18
N HIS A 103 -22.59 17.38 6.11
CA HIS A 103 -23.34 17.11 4.88
C HIS A 103 -23.80 18.39 4.18
N SER A 104 -22.89 19.32 3.87
CA SER A 104 -23.25 20.57 3.19
C SER A 104 -22.91 20.54 1.70
N PRO A 105 -23.81 21.04 0.82
CA PRO A 105 -23.57 21.06 -0.64
C PRO A 105 -22.40 21.97 -1.01
N ALA A 106 -22.21 23.07 -0.27
CA ALA A 106 -21.07 23.96 -0.44
C ALA A 106 -19.74 23.25 -0.12
N LEU A 107 -19.68 22.48 0.98
CA LEU A 107 -18.51 21.70 1.34
C LEU A 107 -18.22 20.62 0.31
N LEU A 108 -19.24 19.91 -0.19
CA LEU A 108 -19.07 18.89 -1.22
C LEU A 108 -18.48 19.48 -2.50
N LYS A 109 -18.98 20.63 -2.96
CA LYS A 109 -18.47 21.32 -4.15
C LYS A 109 -17.01 21.76 -3.95
N TRP A 110 -16.72 22.38 -2.81
CA TRP A 110 -15.37 22.80 -2.46
C TRP A 110 -14.40 21.61 -2.40
N HIS A 111 -14.80 20.54 -1.71
CA HIS A 111 -13.99 19.32 -1.56
C HIS A 111 -13.70 18.68 -2.93
N LYS A 112 -14.71 18.50 -3.79
CA LYS A 112 -14.51 17.97 -5.14
C LYS A 112 -13.58 18.84 -5.98
N GLN A 113 -13.68 20.17 -5.87
CA GLN A 113 -12.87 21.10 -6.63
C GLN A 113 -11.39 21.10 -6.19
N TRP A 114 -11.14 21.06 -4.87
CA TRP A 114 -9.80 21.27 -4.31
C TRP A 114 -9.07 19.99 -3.93
N SER A 115 -9.78 18.93 -3.55
CA SER A 115 -9.21 17.67 -3.09
C SER A 115 -8.15 17.08 -4.01
N PRO A 116 -8.36 17.03 -5.35
CA PRO A 116 -7.35 16.49 -6.26
C PRO A 116 -6.01 17.22 -6.19
N TRP A 117 -6.03 18.54 -6.00
CA TRP A 117 -4.83 19.39 -6.04
C TRP A 117 -3.96 19.20 -4.80
N TYR A 118 -4.53 19.43 -3.61
CA TYR A 118 -3.74 19.33 -2.38
C TYR A 118 -3.36 17.87 -2.06
N MET A 119 -4.21 16.89 -2.40
CA MET A 119 -3.85 15.48 -2.21
C MET A 119 -2.70 15.05 -3.09
N THR A 120 -2.70 15.47 -4.36
CA THR A 120 -1.60 15.18 -5.30
C THR A 120 -0.31 15.84 -4.81
N ALA A 121 -0.37 17.09 -4.34
CA ALA A 121 0.79 17.76 -3.75
C ALA A 121 1.33 17.01 -2.52
N LEU A 122 0.46 16.63 -1.58
CA LEU A 122 0.86 15.88 -0.38
C LEU A 122 1.46 14.51 -0.71
N GLN A 123 0.90 13.79 -1.69
CA GLN A 123 1.43 12.49 -2.11
C GLN A 123 2.75 12.62 -2.87
N ALA A 124 2.90 13.65 -3.71
CA ALA A 124 4.15 13.95 -4.38
C ALA A 124 5.24 14.31 -3.36
N LEU A 125 4.91 15.11 -2.34
CA LEU A 125 5.82 15.42 -1.23
C LEU A 125 6.23 14.17 -0.46
N ALA A 126 5.27 13.32 -0.07
CA ALA A 126 5.55 12.07 0.61
C ALA A 126 6.42 11.12 -0.24
N PHE A 127 6.20 11.06 -1.56
CA PHE A 127 7.04 10.32 -2.49
C PHE A 127 8.46 10.88 -2.56
N MET A 128 8.63 12.20 -2.69
CA MET A 128 9.94 12.84 -2.69
C MET A 128 10.69 12.62 -1.36
N LEU A 129 9.99 12.66 -0.22
CA LEU A 129 10.56 12.33 1.09
C LEU A 129 11.01 10.86 1.16
N ALA A 130 10.22 9.93 0.63
CA ALA A 130 10.57 8.52 0.54
C ALA A 130 11.83 8.31 -0.33
N LEU A 131 11.90 8.93 -1.51
CA LEU A 131 13.07 8.87 -2.38
C LEU A 131 14.30 9.43 -1.68
N ARG A 132 14.17 10.61 -1.04
CA ARG A 132 15.26 11.22 -0.29
C ARG A 132 15.80 10.30 0.80
N GLN A 133 14.93 9.66 1.57
CA GLN A 133 15.33 8.80 2.67
C GLN A 133 15.92 7.48 2.21
N PHE A 134 15.37 6.88 1.15
CA PHE A 134 15.84 5.61 0.62
C PHE A 134 17.21 5.76 -0.07
N TYR A 135 17.38 6.82 -0.87
CA TYR A 135 18.61 7.07 -1.64
C TYR A 135 19.61 8.00 -0.92
N LEU A 136 19.32 8.43 0.31
CA LEU A 136 20.15 9.37 1.08
C LEU A 136 20.54 10.64 0.29
N LEU A 137 19.60 11.20 -0.48
CA LEU A 137 19.85 12.32 -1.38
C LEU A 137 20.05 13.64 -0.62
N ASP A 138 21.03 14.42 -1.06
CA ASP A 138 21.31 15.76 -0.53
C ASP A 138 20.40 16.80 -1.17
N VAL A 139 19.54 17.44 -0.38
CA VAL A 139 18.56 18.43 -0.89
C VAL A 139 19.23 19.55 -1.68
N ARG A 140 20.41 20.01 -1.27
CA ARG A 140 21.08 21.13 -1.95
C ARG A 140 21.66 20.74 -3.31
N ARG A 141 22.03 19.48 -3.51
CA ARG A 141 22.65 19.00 -4.76
C ARG A 141 21.62 18.35 -5.69
N ASP A 142 20.66 17.63 -5.13
CA ASP A 142 19.69 16.84 -5.88
C ASP A 142 18.27 17.43 -5.88
N ALA A 143 18.09 18.69 -5.44
CA ALA A 143 16.79 19.38 -5.45
C ALA A 143 16.09 19.29 -6.81
N VAL A 144 16.83 19.57 -7.90
CA VAL A 144 16.26 19.53 -9.26
C VAL A 144 15.77 18.12 -9.60
N ARG A 145 16.55 17.08 -9.28
CA ARG A 145 16.17 15.68 -9.54
C ARG A 145 14.95 15.27 -8.71
N LEU A 146 14.89 15.67 -7.44
CA LEU A 146 13.74 15.42 -6.57
C LEU A 146 12.47 16.12 -7.10
N LEU A 147 12.58 17.39 -7.50
CA LEU A 147 11.47 18.15 -8.08
C LEU A 147 11.00 17.53 -9.40
N LEU A 148 11.92 17.12 -10.27
CA LEU A 148 11.57 16.42 -11.52
C LEU A 148 10.88 15.09 -11.24
N ALA A 149 11.35 14.31 -10.26
CA ALA A 149 10.70 13.06 -9.85
C ALA A 149 9.29 13.30 -9.28
N GLY A 150 9.12 14.33 -8.45
CA GLY A 150 7.81 14.73 -7.92
C GLY A 150 6.85 15.22 -9.02
N ALA A 151 7.34 16.00 -9.97
CA ALA A 151 6.56 16.46 -11.12
C ALA A 151 6.15 15.30 -12.02
N LEU A 152 7.08 14.38 -12.33
CA LEU A 152 6.80 13.17 -13.10
C LEU A 152 5.74 12.31 -12.42
N PHE A 153 5.86 12.09 -11.10
CA PHE A 153 4.87 11.38 -10.31
C PHE A 153 3.48 12.02 -10.43
N ALA A 154 3.39 13.34 -10.27
CA ALA A 154 2.12 14.07 -10.37
C ALA A 154 1.48 13.94 -11.76
N VAL A 155 2.28 14.06 -12.83
CA VAL A 155 1.82 13.92 -14.22
C VAL A 155 1.31 12.50 -14.49
N LEU A 156 2.09 11.48 -14.13
CA LEU A 156 1.70 10.08 -14.33
C LEU A 156 0.43 9.74 -13.56
N LYS A 157 0.33 10.21 -12.31
CA LYS A 157 -0.87 10.03 -11.50
C LYS A 157 -2.10 10.70 -12.14
N TRP A 158 -1.95 11.92 -12.62
CA TRP A 158 -3.03 12.64 -13.28
C TRP A 158 -3.49 11.92 -14.55
N GLN A 159 -2.56 11.47 -15.39
CA GLN A 159 -2.85 10.70 -16.59
C GLN A 159 -3.57 9.38 -16.26
N ALA A 160 -3.09 8.62 -15.28
CA ALA A 160 -3.72 7.37 -14.87
C ALA A 160 -5.16 7.60 -14.39
N THR A 161 -5.39 8.66 -13.60
CA THR A 161 -6.73 9.00 -13.10
C THR A 161 -7.66 9.44 -14.25
N ALA A 162 -7.14 10.22 -15.19
CA ALA A 162 -7.89 10.67 -16.36
C ALA A 162 -8.26 9.52 -17.31
N LEU A 163 -7.32 8.61 -17.57
CA LEU A 163 -7.55 7.42 -18.40
C LEU A 163 -8.56 6.47 -17.75
N TYR A 164 -8.43 6.25 -16.44
CA TYR A 164 -9.41 5.46 -15.69
C TYR A 164 -10.80 6.07 -15.76
N ALA A 165 -10.94 7.38 -15.53
CA ALA A 165 -12.23 8.06 -15.61
C ALA A 165 -12.86 7.96 -17.01
N ARG A 166 -12.05 8.13 -18.07
CA ARG A 166 -12.51 7.95 -19.46
C ARG A 166 -12.97 6.52 -19.72
N GLY A 167 -12.18 5.53 -19.33
CA GLY A 167 -12.52 4.12 -19.50
C GLY A 167 -13.80 3.73 -18.76
N VAL A 168 -14.01 4.24 -17.54
CA VAL A 168 -15.28 4.02 -16.81
C VAL A 168 -16.46 4.62 -17.55
N VAL A 169 -16.34 5.86 -18.04
CA VAL A 169 -17.41 6.53 -18.81
C VAL A 169 -17.73 5.76 -20.09
N GLU A 170 -16.72 5.35 -20.85
CA GLU A 170 -16.89 4.57 -22.09
C GLU A 170 -17.58 3.23 -21.83
N VAL A 171 -17.17 2.50 -20.79
CA VAL A 171 -17.83 1.24 -20.40
C VAL A 171 -19.29 1.46 -20.02
N VAL A 172 -19.57 2.52 -19.28
CA VAL A 172 -20.92 2.86 -18.82
C VAL A 172 -21.82 3.29 -19.99
N LEU A 173 -21.30 4.05 -20.95
CA LEU A 173 -22.03 4.41 -22.18
C LEU A 173 -22.31 3.18 -23.05
N TRP A 174 -21.31 2.32 -23.22
CA TRP A 174 -21.46 1.05 -23.93
C TRP A 174 -22.54 0.16 -23.29
N GLN A 175 -22.59 0.10 -21.96
CA GLN A 175 -23.65 -0.63 -21.23
C GLN A 175 -25.05 -0.02 -21.42
N MET A 176 -25.14 1.31 -21.60
CA MET A 176 -26.39 2.00 -21.89
C MET A 176 -26.80 1.95 -23.37
N GLY A 177 -25.98 1.34 -24.23
CA GLY A 177 -26.24 1.25 -25.67
C GLY A 177 -26.13 2.58 -26.42
N LEU A 178 -25.38 3.53 -25.86
CA LEU A 178 -25.07 4.84 -26.46
C LEU A 178 -23.73 4.83 -27.20
#